data_AF-A0A0K6G6W8-F1
#
_entry.id   AF-A0A0K6G6W8-F1
#
_cell.length_a   1.000
_cell.length_b   1.000
_cell.length_c   1.000
_cell.angle_alpha   90.00
_cell.angle_beta   90.00
_cell.angle_gamma   90.00
#
_symmetry.space_group_name_H-M   'P 1'
#
loop_
_entity.id
_entity.type
_entity.pdbx_description
1 polymer ?
#
loop_
_entity_poly.entity_id
_entity_poly.type
_entity_poly.pdbx_seq_one_letter_code
_entity_poly.pdbx_strand_id
1 'polypeptide(L)'
;MTTPAASQGKKEIADLLRALNHRITKQIEGYEEVEKRLDEIEKRIELYTRIAHAREINSRQLGFTAQIHPVPLPDGNDLPEGQFPATRGDFYRLTGSREFDCTVRASQLGWYS
;
A
#
# COMPACT_ATOMS: atom_id res chain seq x y z
N MET A 1 7.93 56.63 -40.37
CA MET A 1 8.58 56.79 -39.05
C MET A 1 7.66 56.14 -38.02
N THR A 2 7.97 54.93 -37.56
CA THR A 2 7.20 54.25 -36.51
C THR A 2 7.55 54.83 -35.15
N THR A 3 6.54 55.27 -34.42
CA THR A 3 6.67 55.97 -33.14
C THR A 3 7.20 55.00 -32.06
N PRO A 4 8.26 55.34 -31.30
CA PRO A 4 8.90 54.44 -30.34
C PRO A 4 7.95 53.83 -29.29
N ALA A 5 6.90 54.57 -28.90
CA ALA A 5 5.86 54.12 -27.97
C ALA A 5 5.10 52.85 -28.43
N ALA A 6 4.89 52.68 -29.73
CA ALA A 6 4.20 51.49 -30.27
C ALA A 6 5.09 50.23 -30.25
N SER A 7 6.42 50.39 -30.22
CA SER A 7 7.35 49.26 -30.10
C SER A 7 7.52 48.80 -28.64
N GLN A 8 7.41 49.73 -27.68
CA GLN A 8 7.56 49.45 -26.26
C GLN A 8 6.36 48.67 -25.69
N GLY A 9 5.13 49.08 -26.05
CA GLY A 9 3.92 48.33 -25.66
C GLY A 9 3.87 46.91 -26.23
N LYS A 10 4.42 46.68 -27.43
CA LYS A 10 4.53 45.32 -28.00
C LYS A 10 5.52 44.44 -27.22
N LYS A 11 6.62 45.03 -26.74
CA LYS A 11 7.63 44.32 -25.94
C LYS A 11 7.07 43.93 -24.57
N GLU A 12 6.36 44.83 -23.91
CA GLU A 12 5.70 44.57 -22.62
C GLU A 12 4.65 43.46 -22.71
N ILE A 13 3.82 43.47 -23.77
CA ILE A 13 2.85 42.39 -24.03
C ILE A 13 3.56 41.05 -24.26
N ALA A 14 4.64 41.02 -25.04
CA ALA A 14 5.39 39.79 -25.30
C ALA A 14 6.03 39.23 -24.01
N ASP A 15 6.54 40.10 -23.14
CA ASP A 15 7.14 39.70 -21.87
C ASP A 15 6.07 39.19 -20.87
N LEU A 16 4.89 39.80 -20.83
CA LEU A 16 3.74 39.32 -20.05
C LEU A 16 3.27 37.94 -20.52
N LEU A 17 3.14 37.73 -21.83
CA LEU A 17 2.76 36.43 -22.39
C LEU A 17 3.81 35.36 -22.07
N ARG A 18 5.10 35.70 -22.11
CA ARG A 18 6.18 34.78 -21.73
C ARG A 18 6.09 34.41 -20.24
N ALA A 19 5.85 35.40 -19.37
CA ALA A 19 5.70 35.16 -17.93
C ALA A 19 4.47 34.29 -17.61
N LEU A 20 3.35 34.54 -18.30
CA LEU A 20 2.14 33.73 -18.17
C LEU A 20 2.37 32.29 -18.62
N ASN A 21 2.97 32.09 -19.80
CA ASN A 21 3.29 30.75 -20.29
C ASN A 21 4.22 30.01 -19.33
N HIS A 22 5.27 30.67 -18.82
CA HIS A 22 6.16 30.06 -17.84
C HIS A 22 5.43 29.63 -16.56
N ARG A 23 4.51 30.48 -16.07
CA ARG A 23 3.70 30.16 -14.89
C ARG A 23 2.76 28.98 -15.16
N ILE A 24 2.11 28.95 -16.32
CA ILE A 24 1.23 27.85 -16.73
C ILE A 24 2.02 26.53 -16.80
N THR A 25 3.18 26.53 -17.45
CA THR A 25 4.04 25.33 -17.53
C THR A 25 4.43 24.83 -16.15
N LYS A 26 4.87 25.72 -15.24
CA LYS A 26 5.19 25.33 -13.86
C LYS A 26 3.98 24.78 -13.10
N GLN A 27 2.79 25.32 -13.34
CA GLN A 27 1.58 24.79 -12.72
C GLN A 27 1.25 23.39 -13.22
N ILE A 28 1.38 23.14 -14.53
CA ILE A 28 1.17 21.82 -15.13
C ILE A 28 2.13 20.81 -14.52
N GLU A 29 3.44 21.11 -14.48
CA GLU A 29 4.45 20.26 -13.84
C GLU A 29 4.11 19.97 -12.37
N GLY A 30 3.61 20.99 -11.64
CA GLY A 30 3.16 20.83 -10.27
C GLY A 30 1.96 19.91 -10.12
N TYR A 31 0.99 19.97 -11.05
CA TYR A 31 -0.16 19.07 -11.04
C TYR A 31 0.23 17.62 -11.34
N GLU A 32 1.10 17.40 -12.32
CA GLU A 32 1.60 16.06 -12.66
C GLU A 32 2.34 15.40 -11.48
N GLU A 33 3.09 16.18 -10.70
CA GLU A 33 3.76 15.68 -9.51
C GLU A 33 2.77 15.33 -8.39
N VAL A 34 1.74 16.16 -8.19
CA VAL A 34 0.69 15.87 -7.20
C VAL A 34 -0.08 14.62 -7.58
N GLU A 35 -0.39 14.43 -8.86
CA GLU A 35 -1.09 13.26 -9.38
C GLU A 35 -0.29 11.97 -9.11
N LYS A 36 1.02 11.96 -9.44
CA LYS A 36 1.91 10.82 -9.12
C LYS A 36 1.93 10.49 -7.63
N ARG A 37 2.03 11.52 -6.77
CA ARG A 37 2.03 11.33 -5.32
C ARG A 37 0.69 10.80 -4.81
N LEU A 38 -0.42 11.18 -5.44
CA LEU A 38 -1.75 10.70 -5.09
C LEU A 38 -1.88 9.21 -5.43
N ASP A 39 -1.45 8.80 -6.63
CA ASP A 39 -1.40 7.39 -7.03
C ASP A 39 -0.56 6.53 -6.07
N GLU A 40 0.59 7.04 -5.63
CA GLU A 40 1.44 6.35 -4.66
C GLU A 40 0.75 6.19 -3.30
N ILE A 41 0.03 7.21 -2.84
CA ILE A 41 -0.72 7.16 -1.58
C ILE A 41 -1.86 6.16 -1.68
N GLU A 42 -2.61 6.16 -2.78
CA GLU A 42 -3.72 5.22 -2.99
C GLU A 42 -3.24 3.76 -2.96
N LYS A 43 -2.15 3.44 -3.68
CA LYS A 43 -1.54 2.11 -3.66
C LYS A 43 -1.11 1.68 -2.25
N ARG A 44 -0.56 2.62 -1.46
CA ARG A 44 -0.18 2.34 -0.06
C ARG A 44 -1.38 2.09 0.84
N ILE A 45 -2.47 2.85 0.67
CA ILE A 45 -3.70 2.66 1.43
C ILE A 45 -4.30 1.28 1.12
N GLU A 46 -4.35 0.90 -0.15
CA GLU A 46 -4.83 -0.42 -0.57
C GLU A 46 -4.00 -1.55 0.05
N LEU A 47 -2.66 -1.44 -0.03
CA LEU A 47 -1.75 -2.39 0.59
C LEU A 47 -2.00 -2.53 2.09
N TYR A 48 -2.06 -1.42 2.83
CA TYR A 48 -2.31 -1.47 4.28
C TYR A 48 -3.68 -2.05 4.61
N THR A 49 -4.68 -1.80 3.78
CA THR A 49 -6.03 -2.37 3.94
C THR A 49 -6.00 -3.89 3.81
N ARG A 50 -5.33 -4.42 2.77
CA ARG A 50 -5.14 -5.86 2.58
C ARG A 50 -4.36 -6.49 3.74
N ILE A 51 -3.29 -5.83 4.20
CA ILE A 51 -2.51 -6.27 5.38
C ILE A 51 -3.40 -6.34 6.63
N ALA A 52 -4.20 -5.31 6.87
CA ALA A 52 -5.08 -5.22 8.03
C ALA A 52 -6.12 -6.36 8.01
N HIS A 53 -6.77 -6.60 6.87
CA HIS A 53 -7.72 -7.70 6.70
C HIS A 53 -7.07 -9.07 6.92
N ALA A 54 -5.91 -9.33 6.31
CA ALA A 54 -5.21 -10.60 6.51
C ALA A 54 -4.90 -10.84 7.99
N ARG A 55 -4.43 -9.79 8.71
CA ARG A 55 -4.17 -9.86 10.16
C ARG A 55 -5.43 -10.09 10.98
N GLU A 56 -6.51 -9.38 10.68
CA GLU A 56 -7.79 -9.53 11.36
C GLU A 56 -8.30 -10.98 11.24
N ILE A 57 -8.34 -11.51 10.01
CA ILE A 57 -8.81 -12.89 9.76
C ILE A 57 -7.90 -13.88 10.50
N ASN A 58 -6.59 -13.76 10.35
CA ASN A 58 -5.64 -14.66 11.01
C ASN A 58 -5.71 -14.61 12.54
N SER A 59 -6.01 -13.45 13.13
CA SER A 59 -6.15 -13.31 14.58
C SER A 59 -7.35 -14.05 15.16
N ARG A 60 -8.40 -14.24 14.35
CA ARG A 60 -9.64 -14.93 14.74
C ARG A 60 -9.58 -16.44 14.51
N GLN A 61 -8.64 -16.89 13.68
CA GLN A 61 -8.45 -18.29 13.31
C GLN A 61 -7.83 -19.08 14.47
N LEU A 62 -8.56 -20.07 15.00
CA LEU A 62 -8.12 -20.96 16.07
C LEU A 62 -8.04 -22.41 15.57
N GLY A 63 -7.05 -23.15 16.05
CA GLY A 63 -6.87 -24.56 15.74
C GLY A 63 -5.80 -24.84 14.67
N PHE A 64 -5.35 -26.10 14.63
CA PHE A 64 -4.23 -26.54 13.80
C PHE A 64 -4.57 -26.53 12.30
N THR A 65 -5.82 -26.84 11.94
CA THR A 65 -6.29 -26.89 10.54
C THR A 65 -6.85 -25.54 10.05
N ALA A 66 -6.75 -24.50 10.87
CA ALA A 66 -7.27 -23.17 10.54
C ALA A 66 -6.46 -22.59 9.36
N GLN A 67 -7.17 -22.05 8.36
CA GLN A 67 -6.55 -21.45 7.18
C GLN A 67 -5.79 -20.18 7.56
N ILE A 68 -4.61 -19.98 6.97
CA ILE A 68 -3.88 -18.72 7.10
C ILE A 68 -4.02 -17.94 5.80
N HIS A 69 -4.29 -16.65 5.94
CA HIS A 69 -4.28 -15.69 4.85
C HIS A 69 -2.92 -14.99 4.82
N PRO A 70 -2.11 -15.18 3.77
CA PRO A 70 -0.84 -14.49 3.65
C PRO A 70 -1.00 -12.98 3.64
N VAL A 71 -0.02 -12.29 4.22
CA VAL A 71 0.11 -10.84 4.07
C VAL A 71 0.75 -10.56 2.70
N PRO A 72 0.24 -9.61 1.90
CA PRO A 72 0.86 -9.24 0.63
C PRO A 72 2.32 -8.81 0.79
N LEU A 73 3.10 -8.96 -0.27
CA LEU A 73 4.49 -8.52 -0.31
C LEU A 73 4.59 -6.98 -0.22
N PRO A 74 5.75 -6.42 0.18
CA PRO A 74 5.92 -4.96 0.32
C PRO A 74 5.73 -4.17 -0.98
N ASP A 75 5.88 -4.83 -2.13
CA ASP A 75 5.60 -4.29 -3.46
C ASP A 75 4.10 -4.34 -3.84
N GLY A 76 3.25 -4.89 -2.97
CA GLY A 76 1.81 -5.03 -3.18
C GLY A 76 1.39 -6.33 -3.86
N ASN A 77 2.34 -7.15 -4.32
CA ASN A 77 2.05 -8.41 -4.99
C ASN A 77 1.55 -9.48 -4.01
N ASP A 78 0.75 -10.40 -4.52
CA ASP A 78 0.39 -11.60 -3.76
C ASP A 78 1.57 -12.56 -3.68
N LEU A 79 1.57 -13.36 -2.60
CA LEU A 79 2.52 -14.45 -2.48
C LEU A 79 2.23 -15.51 -3.56
N PRO A 80 3.27 -16.09 -4.21
CA PRO A 80 3.05 -17.13 -5.21
C PRO A 80 2.30 -18.32 -4.62
N GLU A 81 1.40 -18.90 -5.43
CA GLU A 81 0.61 -20.05 -5.01
C GLU A 81 1.49 -21.22 -4.53
N GLY A 82 1.09 -21.85 -3.44
CA GLY A 82 1.79 -23.01 -2.87
C GLY A 82 3.12 -22.70 -2.18
N GLN A 83 3.60 -21.45 -2.17
CA GLN A 83 4.83 -21.08 -1.45
C GLN A 83 4.59 -20.68 0.01
N PHE A 84 3.35 -20.40 0.39
CA PHE A 84 2.98 -20.02 1.75
C PHE A 84 2.16 -21.14 2.43
N PRO A 85 2.37 -21.40 3.75
CA PRO A 85 1.57 -22.35 4.51
C PRO A 85 0.07 -22.10 4.37
N ALA A 86 -0.67 -23.13 3.98
CA ALA A 86 -2.13 -23.05 3.83
C ALA A 86 -2.83 -22.99 5.20
N THR A 87 -2.26 -23.63 6.22
CA THR A 87 -2.84 -23.72 7.56
C THR A 87 -1.86 -23.35 8.67
N ARG A 88 -2.38 -23.02 9.86
CA ARG A 88 -1.56 -22.83 11.08
C ARG A 88 -0.67 -24.01 11.36
N GLY A 89 -1.16 -25.22 11.17
CA GLY A 89 -0.40 -26.45 11.36
C GLY A 89 0.77 -26.58 10.38
N ASP A 90 0.61 -26.15 9.14
CA ASP A 90 1.69 -26.12 8.16
C ASP A 90 2.77 -25.11 8.59
N PHE A 91 2.35 -23.94 9.10
CA PHE A 91 3.27 -22.94 9.64
C PHE A 91 4.07 -23.48 10.84
N TYR A 92 3.40 -24.15 11.80
CA TYR A 92 4.07 -24.78 12.95
C TYR A 92 5.04 -25.89 12.55
N ARG A 93 4.72 -26.63 11.49
CA ARG A 93 5.61 -27.69 10.96
C ARG A 93 6.90 -27.12 10.37
N LEU A 94 6.85 -25.93 9.79
CA LEU A 94 8.05 -25.25 9.27
C LEU A 94 8.97 -24.73 10.37
N THR A 95 8.43 -24.27 11.49
CA THR A 95 9.22 -23.70 12.59
C THR A 95 9.88 -24.75 13.49
N GLY A 96 9.66 -26.05 13.22
CA GLY A 96 10.21 -27.16 14.03
C GLY A 96 9.65 -27.26 15.45
N SER A 97 8.80 -26.31 15.86
CA SER A 97 8.17 -26.24 17.18
C SER A 97 6.88 -27.06 17.18
N ARG A 98 7.01 -28.37 17.34
CA ARG A 98 5.88 -29.29 17.60
C ARG A 98 5.15 -29.04 18.94
N GLU A 99 5.55 -28.04 19.73
CA GLU A 99 5.22 -27.99 21.17
C GLU A 99 4.21 -26.91 21.62
N PHE A 100 3.60 -26.14 20.71
CA PHE A 100 2.40 -25.37 21.09
C PHE A 100 1.12 -26.11 20.70
N ASP A 101 0.98 -27.29 21.30
CA ASP A 101 -0.29 -28.00 21.37
C ASP A 101 -1.20 -27.27 22.37
N CYS A 102 -1.91 -26.24 21.88
CA CYS A 102 -2.93 -25.55 22.66
C CYS A 102 -4.16 -26.44 22.96
N THR A 103 -4.09 -27.75 22.68
CA THR A 103 -5.23 -28.68 22.76
C THR A 103 -5.05 -29.83 23.75
N VAL A 104 -3.86 -30.06 24.34
CA VAL A 104 -3.65 -31.26 25.19
C VAL A 104 -3.73 -31.01 26.71
N ARG A 105 -3.97 -29.79 27.19
CA ARG A 105 -4.13 -29.54 28.65
C ARG A 105 -5.54 -29.31 29.18
N ALA A 106 -6.58 -29.41 28.36
CA ALA A 106 -7.96 -29.43 28.88
C ALA A 106 -8.41 -30.83 29.36
N SER A 107 -7.76 -31.89 28.87
CA SER A 107 -8.12 -33.29 29.20
C SER A 107 -7.33 -33.87 30.38
N GLN A 108 -6.31 -33.18 30.88
CA GLN A 108 -5.42 -33.65 31.95
C GLN A 108 -5.64 -32.99 33.32
N LEU A 109 -6.64 -32.11 33.46
CA LEU A 109 -6.93 -31.43 34.73
C LEU A 109 -8.30 -31.75 35.34
N GLY A 110 -9.01 -32.77 34.89
CA GLY A 110 -10.13 -33.34 35.67
C GLY A 110 -11.23 -32.35 36.08
N TRP A 111 -11.67 -31.47 35.18
CA TRP A 111 -12.85 -30.63 35.40
C TRP A 111 -14.04 -31.13 34.58
N TYR A 112 -14.50 -32.33 34.91
CA TYR A 112 -15.91 -32.70 34.82
C TYR A 112 -16.19 -33.56 36.05
N SER A 113 -16.73 -32.91 37.08
CA SER A 113 -17.51 -33.51 38.16
C SER A 113 -18.91 -32.93 38.05
#